data_AF-A0AAW5CVL9-F1
#
_entry.id   AF-A0AAW5CVL9-F1
#
_cell.length_a   1.000
_cell.length_b   1.000
_cell.length_c   1.000
_cell.angle_alpha   90.00
_cell.angle_beta   90.00
_cell.angle_gamma   90.00
#
_symmetry.space_group_name_H-M   'P 1'
#
loop_
_entity.id
_entity.type
_entity.pdbx_description
1 polymer ?
#
loop_
_entity_poly.entity_id
_entity_poly.type
_entity_poly.pdbx_seq_one_letter_code
_entity_poly.pdbx_strand_id
1 'polypeptide(L)'
;MELQQMAQNAEQAEALLKLMANKNRLMILCALQKQELSVSQLNEMVPLAQSALSQHLASMRKAEIVATRREGATIYYQVKDSRVAVLLESLYQLFCASSAE
;
A
#
# COMPACT_ATOMS: atom_id res chain seq x y z
N MET A 1 13.71 -6.85 25.81
CA MET A 1 14.12 -6.43 24.45
C MET A 1 15.31 -5.51 24.62
N GLU A 2 16.48 -5.89 24.12
CA GLU A 2 17.69 -5.06 24.19
C GLU A 2 17.48 -3.74 23.42
N LEU A 3 17.99 -2.61 23.92
CA LEU A 3 17.79 -1.28 23.33
C LEU A 3 18.25 -1.22 21.86
N GLN A 4 19.31 -1.95 21.51
CA GLN A 4 19.83 -2.03 20.15
C GLN A 4 18.84 -2.72 19.20
N GLN A 5 18.20 -3.81 19.65
CA GLN A 5 17.18 -4.50 18.85
C GLN A 5 15.94 -3.63 18.65
N MET A 6 15.57 -2.84 19.67
CA MET A 6 14.48 -1.88 19.57
C MET A 6 14.77 -0.81 18.51
N ALA A 7 15.98 -0.25 18.50
CA ALA A 7 16.39 0.76 17.53
C ALA A 7 16.33 0.24 16.10
N GLN A 8 16.83 -0.98 15.85
CA GLN A 8 16.77 -1.62 14.53
C GLN A 8 15.32 -1.86 14.07
N ASN A 9 14.46 -2.34 14.97
CA ASN A 9 13.05 -2.55 14.66
C ASN A 9 12.34 -1.21 14.36
N ALA A 10 12.68 -0.15 15.09
CA ALA A 10 12.14 1.19 14.88
C ALA A 10 12.56 1.76 13.52
N GLU A 11 13.82 1.56 13.09
CA GLU A 11 14.30 2.00 11.78
C GLU A 11 13.54 1.30 10.63
N GLN A 12 13.30 -0.01 10.75
CA GLN A 12 12.51 -0.76 9.77
C GLN A 12 11.05 -0.28 9.71
N ALA A 13 10.44 -0.04 10.88
CA ALA A 13 9.08 0.47 10.98
C ALA A 13 8.97 1.90 10.41
N GLU A 14 9.92 2.77 10.73
CA GLU A 14 9.99 4.14 10.20
C GLU A 14 10.06 4.15 8.67
N ALA A 15 10.93 3.33 8.08
CA ALA A 15 11.05 3.22 6.63
C ALA A 15 9.74 2.80 5.97
N LEU A 16 9.04 1.82 6.55
CA LEU A 16 7.73 1.35 6.07
C LEU A 16 6.67 2.44 6.19
N LEU A 17 6.60 3.10 7.36
CA LEU A 17 5.63 4.17 7.61
C LEU A 17 5.86 5.37 6.68
N LYS A 18 7.10 5.78 6.43
CA LYS A 18 7.44 6.84 5.47
C LYS A 18 6.99 6.49 4.05
N LEU A 19 7.12 5.23 3.65
CA LEU A 19 6.63 4.76 2.36
C LEU A 19 5.10 4.87 2.27
N MET A 20 4.39 4.49 3.34
CA MET A 20 2.93 4.51 3.41
C MET A 20 2.34 5.91 3.61
N ALA A 21 3.05 6.83 4.26
CA ALA A 21 2.61 8.17 4.66
C ALA A 21 2.45 9.14 3.46
N ASN A 22 1.58 8.78 2.53
CA ASN A 22 1.18 9.58 1.38
C ASN A 22 -0.29 9.26 1.07
N LYS A 23 -1.14 10.29 1.00
CA LYS A 23 -2.58 10.17 0.76
C LYS A 23 -2.91 9.22 -0.40
N ASN A 24 -2.24 9.38 -1.53
CA ASN A 24 -2.50 8.60 -2.74
C ASN A 24 -2.07 7.14 -2.58
N ARG A 25 -0.92 6.89 -1.95
CA ARG A 25 -0.47 5.52 -1.67
C ARG A 25 -1.43 4.81 -0.72
N LEU A 26 -1.93 5.49 0.31
CA LEU A 26 -2.94 4.93 1.21
C LEU A 26 -4.23 4.57 0.45
N MET A 27 -4.72 5.45 -0.42
CA MET A 27 -5.90 5.14 -1.26
C MET A 27 -5.68 3.91 -2.14
N ILE A 28 -4.52 3.82 -2.81
CA ILE A 28 -4.16 2.66 -3.65
C ILE A 28 -4.10 1.38 -2.79
N LEU A 29 -3.42 1.43 -1.65
CA LEU A 29 -3.25 0.29 -0.76
C LEU A 29 -4.58 -0.19 -0.17
N CYS A 30 -5.47 0.73 0.22
CA CYS A 30 -6.83 0.39 0.66
C CYS A 30 -7.65 -0.27 -0.46
N ALA A 31 -7.53 0.19 -1.71
CA ALA A 31 -8.20 -0.44 -2.85
C ALA A 31 -7.67 -1.86 -3.11
N LEU A 32 -6.37 -2.09 -2.92
CA LEU A 32 -5.70 -3.39 -3.07
C LEU A 32 -5.88 -4.35 -1.89
N GLN A 33 -6.43 -3.89 -0.76
CA GLN A 33 -6.51 -4.70 0.47
C GLN A 33 -7.39 -5.94 0.29
N LYS A 34 -8.44 -5.86 -0.53
CA LYS A 34 -9.46 -6.92 -0.66
C LYS A 34 -9.36 -7.74 -1.94
N GLN A 35 -8.62 -7.25 -2.94
CA GLN A 35 -8.56 -7.87 -4.26
C GLN A 35 -7.35 -7.39 -5.05
N GLU A 36 -6.91 -8.21 -6.02
CA GLU A 36 -5.93 -7.76 -7.01
C GLU A 36 -6.57 -6.81 -8.01
N LEU A 37 -5.89 -5.71 -8.37
CA LEU A 37 -6.40 -4.73 -9.34
C LEU A 37 -5.35 -4.37 -10.38
N SER A 38 -5.81 -4.16 -11.60
CA SER A 38 -4.99 -3.60 -12.68
C SER A 38 -4.77 -2.10 -12.51
N VAL A 39 -3.79 -1.54 -13.23
CA VAL A 39 -3.53 -0.09 -13.25
C VAL A 39 -4.77 0.69 -13.69
N SER A 40 -5.50 0.21 -14.70
CA SER A 40 -6.71 0.87 -15.19
C SER A 40 -7.81 0.91 -14.12
N GLN A 41 -8.08 -0.21 -13.46
CA GLN A 41 -9.06 -0.27 -12.36
C GLN A 41 -8.65 0.64 -11.19
N LEU A 42 -7.37 0.67 -10.82
CA LEU A 42 -6.88 1.56 -9.78
C LEU A 42 -7.02 3.05 -10.17
N ASN A 43 -6.87 3.38 -11.45
CA ASN A 43 -7.01 4.76 -11.93
C ASN A 43 -8.47 5.26 -11.88
N GLU A 44 -9.44 4.36 -12.04
CA GLU A 44 -10.87 4.68 -11.85
C GLU A 44 -11.22 4.98 -10.38
N MET A 45 -10.49 4.36 -9.44
CA MET A 45 -10.75 4.50 -8.00
C MET A 45 -9.98 5.63 -7.33
N VAL A 46 -8.83 6.01 -7.89
CA VAL A 46 -7.92 6.99 -7.28
C VAL A 46 -7.78 8.19 -8.21
N PRO A 47 -8.09 9.42 -7.76
CA PRO A 47 -8.14 10.61 -8.62
C PRO A 47 -6.74 11.12 -8.97
N LEU A 48 -6.03 10.38 -9.83
CA LEU A 48 -4.67 10.65 -10.27
C LEU A 48 -4.51 10.46 -11.76
N ALA A 49 -3.58 11.22 -12.34
CA ALA A 49 -3.06 10.89 -13.65
C ALA A 49 -2.39 9.50 -13.63
N GLN A 50 -2.58 8.74 -14.71
CA GLN A 50 -2.04 7.39 -14.85
C GLN A 50 -0.52 7.31 -14.63
N SER A 51 0.23 8.34 -15.08
CA SER A 51 1.68 8.42 -14.89
C SER A 51 2.07 8.50 -13.42
N ALA A 52 1.37 9.33 -12.63
CA ALA A 52 1.58 9.47 -11.19
C ALA A 52 1.22 8.18 -10.43
N LEU A 53 0.10 7.54 -10.79
CA LEU A 53 -0.29 6.24 -10.24
C LEU A 53 0.78 5.17 -10.50
N SER A 54 1.28 5.10 -11.74
CA SER A 54 2.32 4.14 -12.13
C SER A 54 3.64 4.37 -11.38
N GLN A 55 4.02 5.63 -11.13
CA GLN A 55 5.19 5.96 -10.31
C GLN A 55 5.03 5.51 -8.86
N HIS A 56 3.85 5.73 -8.27
CA HIS A 56 3.56 5.22 -6.92
C HIS A 56 3.64 3.70 -6.87
N LEU A 57 2.99 3.00 -7.81
CA LEU A 57 3.03 1.52 -7.90
C LEU A 57 4.46 1.00 -8.11
N ALA A 58 5.26 1.64 -8.97
CA ALA A 58 6.66 1.26 -9.18
C ALA A 58 7.50 1.44 -7.90
N SER A 59 7.31 2.55 -7.19
CA SER A 59 7.97 2.81 -5.90
C SER A 59 7.59 1.78 -4.84
N MET A 60 6.31 1.41 -4.74
CA MET A 60 5.82 0.43 -3.78
C MET A 60 6.27 -0.99 -4.15
N ARG A 61 6.34 -1.33 -5.44
CA ARG A 61 6.88 -2.60 -5.94
C ARG A 61 8.38 -2.71 -5.64
N LYS A 62 9.14 -1.64 -5.85
CA LYS A 62 10.58 -1.59 -5.53
C LYS A 62 10.84 -1.82 -4.04
N ALA A 63 9.95 -1.33 -3.18
CA ALA A 63 10.00 -1.55 -1.73
C ALA A 63 9.35 -2.87 -1.29
N GLU A 64 8.97 -3.74 -2.24
CA GLU A 64 8.37 -5.06 -2.01
C GLU A 64 7.08 -5.10 -1.19
N ILE A 65 6.39 -3.97 -1.01
CA ILE A 65 5.11 -3.95 -0.29
C ILE A 65 3.92 -4.34 -1.16
N VAL A 66 4.09 -4.29 -2.49
CA VAL A 66 3.12 -4.81 -3.47
C VAL A 66 3.82 -5.77 -4.44
N ALA A 67 3.09 -6.79 -4.86
CA ALA A 67 3.49 -7.72 -5.91
C ALA A 67 2.72 -7.43 -7.20
N THR A 68 3.21 -8.00 -8.30
CA THR A 68 2.53 -7.96 -9.59
C THR A 68 2.32 -9.36 -10.15
N ARG A 69 1.14 -9.61 -10.73
CA ARG A 69 0.83 -10.78 -11.55
C ARG A 69 0.48 -10.32 -12.95
N ARG A 70 0.90 -11.07 -13.98
CA ARG A 70 0.58 -10.77 -15.38
C ARG A 70 -0.43 -11.79 -15.90
N GLU A 71 -1.45 -11.29 -16.59
CA GLU A 71 -2.46 -12.10 -17.27
C GLU A 71 -2.71 -11.51 -18.65
N GLY A 72 -2.19 -12.19 -19.67
CA GLY A 72 -2.12 -11.67 -21.04
C GLY A 72 -1.31 -10.36 -21.11
N ALA A 73 -1.97 -9.29 -21.57
CA ALA A 73 -1.38 -7.96 -21.65
C ALA A 73 -1.55 -7.14 -20.35
N THR A 74 -2.34 -7.61 -19.39
CA THR A 74 -2.71 -6.85 -18.19
C THR A 74 -1.80 -7.20 -17.02
N ILE A 75 -1.40 -6.19 -16.25
CA ILE A 75 -0.66 -6.34 -15.00
C ILE A 75 -1.59 -6.01 -13.84
N TYR A 76 -1.73 -6.96 -12.92
CA TYR A 76 -2.47 -6.85 -11.68
C TYR A 76 -1.50 -6.62 -10.52
N TYR A 77 -1.94 -5.85 -9.54
CA TYR A 77 -1.21 -5.55 -8.31
C TYR A 77 -1.95 -6.12 -7.11
N GLN A 78 -1.20 -6.49 -6.09
CA GLN A 78 -1.74 -6.90 -4.78
C GLN A 78 -0.79 -6.50 -3.66
N VAL A 79 -1.31 -6.35 -2.44
CA VAL A 79 -0.46 -6.18 -1.25
C VAL A 79 0.33 -7.47 -1.01
N LYS A 80 1.66 -7.36 -0.86
CA LYS A 80 2.58 -8.49 -0.65
C LYS A 80 3.03 -8.58 0.81
N ASP A 81 3.29 -7.44 1.45
CA ASP A 81 3.85 -7.39 2.80
C ASP A 81 2.72 -7.51 3.85
N SER A 82 2.76 -8.57 4.67
CA SER A 82 1.76 -8.81 5.70
C SER A 82 1.73 -7.71 6.76
N ARG A 83 2.85 -7.03 7.03
CA ARG A 83 2.89 -5.90 7.97
C ARG A 83 2.07 -4.73 7.44
N VAL A 84 2.08 -4.51 6.12
CA VAL A 84 1.27 -3.48 5.48
C VAL A 84 -0.21 -3.84 5.56
N ALA A 85 -0.58 -5.11 5.34
CA ALA A 85 -1.97 -5.55 5.48
C ALA A 85 -2.53 -5.28 6.89
N VAL A 86 -1.77 -5.62 7.95
CA VAL A 86 -2.15 -5.37 9.36
C VAL A 86 -2.28 -3.87 9.66
N LEU A 87 -1.33 -3.06 9.17
CA LEU A 87 -1.39 -1.62 9.35
C LEU A 87 -2.59 -1.00 8.62
N LEU A 88 -2.87 -1.43 7.39
CA LEU A 88 -4.04 -0.96 6.63
C LEU A 88 -5.36 -1.33 7.30
N GLU A 89 -5.47 -2.51 7.88
CA GLU A 89 -6.65 -2.90 8.64
C GLU A 89 -6.86 -2.00 9.86
N SER A 90 -5.79 -1.72 10.61
CA SER A 90 -5.82 -0.79 11.74
C SER A 90 -6.22 0.63 11.31
N LEU A 91 -5.61 1.14 10.23
CA LEU A 91 -5.94 2.45 9.69
C LEU A 91 -7.39 2.51 9.19
N TYR A 92 -7.88 1.46 8.53
CA TYR A 92 -9.26 1.39 8.08
C TYR A 92 -10.23 1.42 9.26
N GLN A 93 -9.96 0.66 10.32
CA GLN A 93 -10.77 0.69 11.54
C GLN A 93 -10.80 2.08 12.18
N LEU A 94 -9.65 2.75 12.28
CA LEU A 94 -9.52 4.05 12.95
C LEU A 94 -10.10 5.22 12.14
N PHE A 95 -10.02 5.19 10.81
CA PHE A 95 -10.35 6.35 9.97
C PHE A 95 -11.55 6.13 9.03
N CYS A 96 -11.92 4.89 8.73
CA CYS A 96 -12.93 4.57 7.70
C CYS A 96 -14.13 3.79 8.24
N ALA A 97 -13.94 2.87 9.19
CA ALA A 97 -15.04 2.08 9.76
C ALA A 97 -15.89 2.89 10.75
N SER A 98 -15.29 3.88 11.42
CA SER A 98 -15.98 4.78 12.36
C SER A 98 -16.65 5.98 11.71
N SER A 99 -16.50 6.18 10.40
CA SER A 99 -17.09 7.31 9.67
C SER A 99 -18.41 6.96 8.96
N ALA A 100 -18.98 5.78 9.27
CA ALA A 100 -20.38 5.47 9.01
C ALA A 100 -21.24 5.94 10.19
N GLU A 101 -21.32 7.26 10.38
CA GLU A 101 -22.37 7.93 11.17
C GLU A 101 -23.14 8.90 10.27
#